data_AF-A0A9D1Q6P4-F1
#
_entry.id   AF-A0A9D1Q6P4-F1
#
_cell.length_a   1.000
_cell.length_b   1.000
_cell.length_c   1.000
_cell.angle_alpha   90.00
_cell.angle_beta   90.00
_cell.angle_gamma   90.00
#
_symmetry.space_group_name_H-M   'P 1'
#
loop_
_entity.id
_entity.type
_entity.pdbx_description
1 polymer ?
#
loop_
_entity_poly.entity_id
_entity_poly.type
_entity_poly.pdbx_seq_one_letter_code
_entity_poly.pdbx_strand_id
1 'polypeptide(L)'
;MSIKIISIKIRTDLYQAPLQEFVKPIINNCLEQLQIILPQIHSIYLYGSAAKVNAIQGKSDTDLTIVLNQTISENQQSELTELQTNLQTQYPQITKIDFDFGEYKERISQNELYRWGY
;
A
#
# COMPACT_ATOMS: atom_id res chain seq x y z
N MET A 1 26.60 -5.40 -3.02
CA MET A 1 25.30 -6.11 -3.02
C MET A 1 24.25 -5.06 -3.37
N SER A 2 23.89 -4.98 -4.65
CA SER A 2 23.10 -3.87 -5.17
C SER A 2 21.65 -4.00 -4.69
N ILE A 3 21.23 -3.06 -3.84
CA ILE A 3 19.83 -2.92 -3.43
C ILE A 3 19.03 -2.63 -4.70
N LYS A 4 18.26 -3.62 -5.16
CA LYS A 4 17.29 -3.42 -6.25
C LYS A 4 16.28 -2.41 -5.71
N ILE A 5 16.32 -1.19 -6.22
CA ILE A 5 15.23 -0.23 -6.07
C ILE A 5 14.07 -0.82 -6.86
N ILE A 6 13.25 -1.64 -6.20
CA ILE A 6 11.94 -2.02 -6.71
C ILE A 6 11.19 -0.69 -6.73
N SER A 7 10.96 -0.14 -7.92
CA SER A 7 10.23 1.12 -8.06
C SER A 7 8.84 0.91 -7.48
N ILE A 8 8.62 1.34 -6.24
CA ILE A 8 7.29 1.45 -5.65
C ILE A 8 6.59 2.56 -6.43
N LYS A 9 5.97 2.16 -7.55
CA LYS A 9 5.07 3.02 -8.29
C LYS A 9 3.79 3.07 -7.48
N ILE A 10 3.69 4.04 -6.57
CA ILE A 10 2.38 4.49 -6.10
C ILE A 10 1.65 5.00 -7.35
N ARG A 11 0.89 4.12 -7.97
CA ARG A 11 0.04 4.47 -9.11
C ARG A 11 -1.14 5.26 -8.55
N THR A 12 -0.98 6.57 -8.48
CA THR A 12 -2.08 7.53 -8.38
C THR A 12 -2.62 7.86 -9.77
N ASP A 13 -2.46 6.97 -10.76
CA ASP A 13 -2.63 7.26 -12.18
C ASP A 13 -4.04 7.70 -12.58
N LEU A 14 -5.04 7.41 -11.75
CA LEU A 14 -6.39 7.96 -11.90
C LEU A 14 -6.52 9.43 -11.46
N TYR A 15 -5.63 9.94 -10.60
CA TYR A 15 -5.77 11.26 -9.94
C TYR A 15 -4.59 12.21 -10.19
N GLN A 16 -3.40 11.71 -10.60
CA GLN A 16 -2.19 12.48 -10.98
C GLN A 16 -1.78 13.61 -10.02
N ALA A 17 -2.20 13.55 -8.76
CA ALA A 17 -1.95 14.58 -7.76
C ALA A 17 -0.97 14.07 -6.68
N PRO A 18 -0.13 14.95 -6.11
CA PRO A 18 0.75 14.57 -5.01
C PRO A 18 -0.08 14.20 -3.77
N LEU A 19 0.43 13.26 -2.96
CA LEU A 19 -0.19 12.91 -1.68
C LEU A 19 -0.31 14.16 -0.78
N GLN A 20 -1.39 14.22 0.01
CA GLN A 20 -1.56 15.27 1.03
C GLN A 20 -0.43 15.20 2.07
N GLU A 21 0.03 16.35 2.57
CA GLU A 21 1.21 16.43 3.45
C GLU A 21 1.13 15.53 4.68
N PHE A 22 -0.05 15.41 5.30
CA PHE A 22 -0.21 14.55 6.48
C PHE A 22 -0.21 13.05 6.13
N VAL A 23 -0.54 12.69 4.88
CA VAL A 23 -0.57 11.29 4.40
C VAL A 23 0.83 10.81 4.02
N LYS A 24 1.68 11.71 3.50
CA LYS A 24 3.06 11.40 3.09
C LYS A 24 3.89 10.62 4.12
N PRO A 25 4.05 11.08 5.38
CA PRO A 25 4.88 10.38 6.36
C PRO A 25 4.32 8.99 6.70
N ILE A 26 3.00 8.83 6.68
CA ILE A 26 2.31 7.55 6.93
C ILE A 26 2.66 6.55 5.83
N ILE A 27 2.46 6.96 4.57
CA ILE A 27 2.75 6.12 3.41
C ILE A 27 4.24 5.81 3.34
N ASN A 28 5.12 6.78 3.54
CA ASN A 28 6.57 6.55 3.49
C ASN A 28 7.02 5.53 4.54
N ASN A 29 6.59 5.67 5.81
CA ASN A 29 6.92 4.72 6.86
C ASN A 29 6.36 3.31 6.52
N CYS A 30 5.11 3.24 6.06
CA CYS A 30 4.50 2.00 5.62
C CYS A 30 5.32 1.31 4.52
N LEU A 31 5.74 2.06 3.49
CA LEU A 31 6.52 1.54 2.38
C LEU A 31 7.93 1.06 2.81
N GLU A 32 8.57 1.75 3.75
CA GLU A 32 9.87 1.34 4.29
C GLU A 32 9.75 0.01 5.05
N GLN A 33 8.75 -0.11 5.92
CA GLN A 33 8.53 -1.34 6.70
C GLN A 33 8.10 -2.52 5.81
N LEU A 34 7.21 -2.28 4.84
CA LEU A 34 6.77 -3.30 3.90
C LEU A 34 7.92 -3.88 3.07
N GLN A 35 8.90 -3.06 2.69
CA GLN A 35 10.09 -3.54 1.96
C GLN A 35 10.98 -4.47 2.79
N ILE A 36 11.00 -4.28 4.11
CA ILE A 36 11.76 -5.12 5.04
C ILE A 36 11.03 -6.45 5.24
N ILE A 37 9.73 -6.40 5.51
CA ILE A 37 8.89 -7.59 5.79
C ILE A 37 8.71 -8.45 4.53
N LEU A 38 8.49 -7.81 3.39
CA LEU A 38 8.14 -8.46 2.12
C LEU A 38 9.19 -8.15 1.02
N PRO A 39 10.38 -8.76 1.07
CA PRO A 39 11.39 -8.58 0.02
C PRO A 39 10.91 -9.06 -1.37
N GLN A 40 9.82 -9.81 -1.44
CA GLN A 40 9.21 -10.32 -2.67
C GLN A 40 8.18 -9.37 -3.32
N ILE A 41 7.99 -8.14 -2.81
CA ILE A 41 7.10 -7.13 -3.42
C ILE A 41 7.47 -6.89 -4.88
N HIS A 42 6.47 -6.95 -5.76
CA HIS A 42 6.58 -6.51 -7.15
C HIS A 42 6.16 -5.03 -7.29
N SER A 43 4.99 -4.68 -6.74
CA SER A 43 4.41 -3.35 -6.86
C SER A 43 3.37 -3.10 -5.78
N ILE A 44 3.16 -1.84 -5.38
CA ILE A 44 2.14 -1.43 -4.41
C ILE A 44 1.26 -0.35 -5.05
N TYR A 45 -0.06 -0.48 -4.89
CA TYR A 45 -1.06 0.46 -5.37
C TYR A 45 -1.79 1.07 -4.19
N LEU A 46 -1.98 2.39 -4.21
CA LEU A 46 -2.70 3.13 -3.18
C LEU A 46 -4.10 3.47 -3.71
N TYR A 47 -5.12 3.21 -2.91
CA TYR A 47 -6.50 3.49 -3.24
C TYR A 47 -7.17 4.38 -2.18
N GLY A 48 -8.49 4.56 -2.35
CA GLY A 48 -9.30 5.29 -1.38
C GLY A 48 -9.06 6.80 -1.37
N SER A 49 -9.44 7.42 -0.26
CA SER A 49 -9.44 8.87 -0.13
C SER A 49 -8.03 9.48 -0.14
N ALA A 50 -7.04 8.72 0.33
CA ALA A 50 -5.62 9.08 0.26
C ALA A 50 -5.12 9.21 -1.19
N ALA A 51 -5.50 8.29 -2.08
CA ALA A 51 -5.15 8.36 -3.50
C ALA A 51 -5.87 9.51 -4.23
N LYS A 52 -7.09 9.85 -3.80
CA LYS A 52 -7.93 10.91 -4.37
C LYS A 52 -7.59 12.32 -3.86
N VAL A 53 -6.61 12.44 -2.94
CA VAL A 53 -6.23 13.72 -2.31
C VAL A 53 -7.41 14.39 -1.62
N ASN A 54 -8.32 13.58 -1.08
CA ASN A 54 -9.49 14.03 -0.34
C ASN A 54 -9.60 13.36 1.04
N ALA A 55 -8.48 12.82 1.55
CA ALA A 55 -8.42 12.25 2.87
C ALA A 55 -8.63 13.34 3.93
N ILE A 56 -9.44 13.01 4.93
CA ILE A 56 -9.80 13.86 6.05
C ILE A 56 -9.17 13.26 7.31
N GLN A 57 -8.39 14.07 8.03
CA GLN A 57 -7.75 13.65 9.27
C GLN A 57 -8.77 13.10 10.28
N GLY A 58 -8.48 11.93 10.83
CA GLY A 58 -9.31 11.23 11.80
C GLY A 58 -10.61 10.65 11.25
N LYS A 59 -10.81 10.68 9.93
CA LYS A 59 -12.02 10.12 9.27
C LYS A 59 -11.72 9.18 8.12
N SER A 60 -10.58 9.38 7.45
CA SER A 60 -10.20 8.60 6.28
C SER A 60 -9.42 7.35 6.63
N ASP A 61 -9.78 6.27 5.95
CA ASP A 61 -9.00 5.05 5.81
C ASP A 61 -8.01 5.15 4.64
N THR A 62 -7.12 4.16 4.57
CA THR A 62 -6.11 4.07 3.52
C THR A 62 -5.91 2.61 3.13
N ASP A 63 -6.24 2.28 1.89
CA ASP A 63 -6.13 0.93 1.37
C ASP A 63 -4.92 0.82 0.44
N LEU A 64 -4.09 -0.20 0.68
CA LEU A 64 -2.99 -0.54 -0.20
C LEU A 64 -3.15 -1.94 -0.75
N THR A 65 -2.99 -2.07 -2.07
CA THR A 65 -2.91 -3.36 -2.72
C THR A 65 -1.46 -3.69 -3.05
N ILE A 66 -0.95 -4.75 -2.46
CA ILE A 66 0.42 -5.23 -2.59
C ILE A 66 0.44 -6.41 -3.56
N VAL A 67 1.15 -6.27 -4.68
CA VAL A 67 1.38 -7.34 -5.63
C VAL A 67 2.73 -7.99 -5.33
N LEU A 68 2.74 -9.31 -5.18
CA LEU A 68 3.91 -10.09 -4.79
C LEU A 68 4.34 -11.05 -5.92
N ASN A 69 5.64 -11.31 -6.00
CA ASN A 69 6.18 -12.33 -6.91
C ASN A 69 6.05 -13.76 -6.35
N GLN A 70 5.83 -13.88 -5.04
CA GLN A 70 5.74 -15.14 -4.29
C GLN A 70 4.72 -14.98 -3.17
N THR A 71 4.17 -16.10 -2.68
CA THR A 71 3.26 -16.09 -1.54
C THR A 71 3.96 -15.61 -0.26
N ILE A 72 3.17 -15.16 0.72
CA ILE A 72 3.65 -14.79 2.05
C ILE A 72 3.66 -15.99 2.98
N SER A 73 4.62 -16.02 3.90
CA SER A 73 4.65 -16.98 5.01
C SER A 73 3.77 -16.51 6.17
N GLU A 74 3.43 -17.42 7.09
CA GLU A 74 2.66 -17.10 8.32
C GLU A 74 3.39 -16.07 9.21
N ASN A 75 4.73 -16.14 9.27
CA ASN A 75 5.54 -15.17 10.00
C ASN A 75 5.38 -13.76 9.40
N GLN A 76 5.47 -13.65 8.06
CA GLN A 76 5.26 -12.38 7.37
C GLN A 76 3.84 -11.85 7.57
N GLN A 77 2.82 -12.71 7.56
CA GLN A 77 1.44 -12.32 7.86
C GLN A 77 1.30 -11.74 9.28
N SER A 78 2.03 -12.31 10.25
CA SER A 78 2.04 -11.82 11.63
C SER A 78 2.73 -10.46 11.73
N GLU A 79 3.90 -10.29 11.10
CA GLU A 79 4.62 -9.01 11.03
C GLU A 79 3.78 -7.91 10.36
N LEU A 80 3.00 -8.25 9.32
CA LEU A 80 2.09 -7.31 8.66
C LEU A 80 0.94 -6.86 9.56
N THR A 81 0.40 -7.77 10.38
CA THR A 81 -0.65 -7.46 11.35
C THR A 81 -0.13 -6.52 12.45
N GLU A 82 1.10 -6.76 12.90
CA GLU A 82 1.79 -5.88 13.84
C GLU A 82 2.07 -4.51 13.21
N LEU A 83 2.55 -4.48 11.97
CA LEU A 83 2.78 -3.24 11.23
C LEU A 83 1.49 -2.41 11.11
N GLN A 84 0.36 -3.04 10.77
CA GLN A 84 -0.95 -2.38 10.68
C GLN A 84 -1.31 -1.71 12.02
N THR A 85 -1.20 -2.45 13.11
CA THR A 85 -1.50 -1.96 14.47
C THR A 85 -0.58 -0.80 14.87
N ASN A 86 0.71 -0.92 14.57
CA ASN A 86 1.72 0.09 14.88
C ASN A 86 1.49 1.39 14.09
N LEU A 87 1.19 1.28 12.79
CA LEU A 87 0.89 2.45 11.96
C LEU A 87 -0.38 3.16 12.42
N GLN A 88 -1.44 2.43 12.78
CA GLN A 88 -2.67 3.04 13.29
C GLN A 88 -2.46 3.73 14.64
N THR A 89 -1.64 3.14 15.52
CA THR A 89 -1.29 3.75 16.81
C THR A 89 -0.44 5.00 16.62
N GLN A 90 0.55 4.94 15.72
CA GLN A 90 1.49 6.04 15.47
C GLN A 90 0.85 7.20 14.70
N TYR A 91 -0.13 6.92 13.83
CA TYR A 91 -0.75 7.89 12.94
C TYR A 91 -2.28 7.94 13.14
N PRO A 92 -2.78 8.53 14.24
CA PRO A 92 -4.22 8.65 14.49
C PRO A 92 -4.95 9.58 13.50
N GLN A 93 -4.22 10.18 12.54
CA GLN A 93 -4.77 10.97 11.45
C GLN A 93 -5.51 10.11 10.41
N ILE A 94 -5.24 8.80 10.36
CA ILE A 94 -6.03 7.86 9.57
C ILE A 94 -6.77 6.92 10.52
N THR A 95 -8.01 6.58 10.17
CA THR A 95 -8.83 5.68 10.99
C THR A 95 -8.39 4.23 10.85
N LYS A 96 -7.91 3.87 9.65
CA LYS A 96 -7.51 2.52 9.29
C LYS A 96 -6.48 2.53 8.17
N ILE A 97 -5.58 1.55 8.19
CA ILE A 97 -4.75 1.18 7.04
C ILE A 97 -4.99 -0.30 6.74
N ASP A 98 -5.30 -0.67 5.51
CA ASP A 98 -5.52 -2.06 5.11
C ASP A 98 -4.57 -2.50 4.00
N PHE A 99 -4.24 -3.79 4.01
CA PHE A 99 -3.35 -4.42 3.03
C PHE A 99 -4.09 -5.55 2.30
N ASP A 100 -4.37 -5.32 1.02
CA ASP A 100 -4.85 -6.35 0.10
C ASP A 100 -3.68 -6.98 -0.65
N PHE A 101 -3.69 -8.30 -0.82
CA PHE A 101 -2.67 -8.99 -1.59
C PHE A 101 -3.20 -9.39 -2.97
N GLY A 102 -2.38 -9.18 -4.00
CA GLY A 102 -2.64 -9.63 -5.36
C GLY A 102 -1.54 -10.53 -5.87
N GLU A 103 -1.91 -11.62 -6.55
CA GLU A 103 -0.94 -12.44 -7.27
C GLU A 103 -0.61 -11.83 -8.64
N TYR A 104 0.69 -11.74 -8.96
CA TYR A 104 1.17 -11.21 -10.23
C TYR A 104 0.60 -11.92 -11.45
N LYS A 105 0.35 -13.24 -11.35
CA LYS A 105 -0.14 -14.09 -12.46
C LYS A 105 -1.56 -13.74 -12.90
N GLU A 106 -2.37 -13.10 -12.06
CA GLU A 106 -3.77 -12.80 -12.37
C GLU A 106 -3.98 -11.39 -12.95
N ARG A 107 -3.00 -10.48 -12.84
CA ARG A 107 -3.24 -9.04 -12.99
C ARG A 107 -2.55 -8.33 -14.14
N ILE A 108 -1.74 -9.01 -14.94
CA ILE A 108 -1.25 -8.47 -16.22
C ILE A 108 -2.17 -8.91 -17.35
N SER A 109 -3.42 -8.46 -17.30
CA SER A 109 -4.04 -8.00 -18.53
C SER A 109 -4.02 -6.47 -18.45
N GLN A 110 -3.36 -5.81 -19.40
CA GLN A 110 -3.24 -4.35 -19.45
C GLN A 110 -4.60 -3.62 -19.64
N ASN A 111 -5.72 -4.36 -19.51
CA ASN A 111 -7.08 -3.93 -19.79
C ASN A 111 -8.04 -4.09 -18.58
N GLU A 112 -7.57 -4.58 -17.42
CA GLU A 112 -8.43 -4.86 -16.25
C GLU A 112 -8.16 -3.94 -15.04
N LEU A 113 -7.71 -2.71 -15.27
CA LEU A 113 -7.72 -1.65 -14.24
C LEU A 113 -9.15 -1.25 -13.78
N TYR A 114 -10.19 -1.76 -14.44
CA TYR A 114 -11.60 -1.48 -14.14
C TYR A 114 -12.31 -2.58 -13.32
N ARG A 115 -11.61 -3.63 -12.88
CA ARG A 115 -12.24 -4.81 -12.25
C ARG A 115 -12.24 -4.85 -10.72
N TRP A 116 -12.03 -3.71 -10.07
CA TRP A 116 -12.37 -3.56 -8.66
C TRP A 116 -13.75 -2.93 -8.60
N GLY A 117 -14.76 -3.79 -8.65
CA GLY A 117 -16.16 -3.40 -8.58
C GLY A 117 -16.45 -2.62 -7.30
N TYR A 118 -16.87 -1.38 -7.49
CA TYR A 118 -17.94 -0.79 -6.69
C TYR A 118 -19.26 -1.06 -7.40
#